data_AF-A0A9P8KKJ2-F1
#
_entry.id   AF-A0A9P8KKJ2-F1
#
_cell.length_a   1.000
_cell.length_b   1.000
_cell.length_c   1.000
_cell.angle_alpha   90.00
_cell.angle_beta   90.00
_cell.angle_gamma   90.00
#
_symmetry.space_group_name_H-M   'P 1'
#
loop_
_entity.id
_entity.type
_entity.pdbx_description
1 polymer ?
#
loop_
_entity_poly.entity_id
_entity_poly.type
_entity_poly.pdbx_seq_one_letter_code
_entity_poly.pdbx_strand_id
1 'polypeptide(L)'
;MAITNLNSSVRVTHVGTATAIIELDNLTILTDPYFSPEGTEWIGKSGAKLVNSYQPPLGLEDLPPIDLILLSHEDHKDNLDDLGRQLLNGRHVFTTTDGARNLAPRKAVRGMKPWEMVSLQIGGGRRYEITATPCQHLPGGECLGFIVTAEHFGTSNGKPNTIYFSGDTVYIEELAKIKHRFHVSVALFSLGKAMVPKPGGGMLQITMDSKQAVQLMRDIEPDIVIPLHFEGWSLFKEGKSEIEEVVKEEGVEDKFKFLAPGVDTKILFSIEEFSTPSTGWQLDDFVLDPGYVASREELRWLMLNTAQTAPPSPVHGDSFISELDTHSGEDRSSAQHTTSHLLSQGRRIEYLKNYISQVAPWLDMFDSSRAFGMQVPLLAQTSPALLCAILAISARQKERKEASDGKSTPQKSFDSLELYQEAIRLLTPLLQAHDQAKDALLFSMHSKSMDSVADCFKLSFGVTRGWIYAVL
;
A
#
# COMPACT_ATOMS: atom_id res chain seq x y z
N MET A 1 35.40 2.60 2.34
CA MET A 1 33.95 2.42 2.14
C MET A 1 33.73 0.95 1.86
N ALA A 2 33.16 0.22 2.83
CA ALA A 2 32.69 -1.15 2.56
C ALA A 2 31.47 -1.02 1.65
N ILE A 3 31.50 -1.70 0.50
CA ILE A 3 30.39 -1.72 -0.44
C ILE A 3 29.26 -2.49 0.24
N THR A 4 28.25 -1.77 0.73
CA THR A 4 27.01 -2.32 1.26
C THR A 4 26.21 -2.88 0.10
N ASN A 5 26.00 -4.20 0.05
CA ASN A 5 25.09 -4.83 -0.90
C ASN A 5 23.64 -4.57 -0.46
N LEU A 6 23.14 -3.36 -0.73
CA LEU A 6 21.75 -2.98 -0.52
C LEU A 6 20.97 -3.20 -1.83
N ASN A 7 20.08 -4.18 -1.81
CA ASN A 7 19.18 -4.46 -2.94
C ASN A 7 17.83 -3.72 -2.82
N SER A 8 17.56 -3.11 -1.67
CA SER A 8 16.31 -2.41 -1.37
C SER A 8 16.53 -0.92 -1.16
N SER A 9 15.48 -0.14 -1.42
CA SER A 9 15.44 1.27 -1.05
C SER A 9 14.66 1.46 0.25
N VAL A 10 15.06 2.46 1.04
CA VAL A 10 14.33 2.85 2.26
C VAL A 10 13.96 4.31 2.16
N ARG A 11 12.68 4.62 2.33
CA ARG A 11 12.15 5.98 2.48
C ARG A 11 11.52 6.13 3.84
N VAL A 12 11.63 7.33 4.40
CA VAL A 12 11.03 7.68 5.68
C VAL A 12 10.40 9.05 5.57
N THR A 13 9.14 9.14 6.01
CA THR A 13 8.39 10.39 6.19
C THR A 13 8.11 10.56 7.67
N HIS A 14 8.71 11.57 8.30
CA HIS A 14 8.36 11.92 9.68
C HIS A 14 7.02 12.67 9.68
N VAL A 15 6.03 12.17 10.41
CA VAL A 15 4.71 12.81 10.50
C VAL A 15 4.67 13.71 11.73
N GLY A 16 5.09 13.23 12.89
CA GLY A 16 5.05 14.00 14.13
C GLY A 16 5.27 13.07 15.31
N THR A 17 5.73 13.62 16.45
CA THR A 17 6.04 12.81 17.65
C THR A 17 6.87 11.56 17.29
N ALA A 18 6.43 10.35 17.63
CA ALA A 18 6.99 9.06 17.23
C ALA A 18 6.38 8.48 15.92
N THR A 19 5.43 9.18 15.30
CA THR A 19 4.80 8.75 14.05
C THR A 19 5.72 8.99 12.84
N ALA A 20 6.08 7.90 12.18
CA ALA A 20 6.79 7.92 10.90
C ALA A 20 6.20 6.87 9.95
N ILE A 21 6.18 7.20 8.66
CA ILE A 21 5.91 6.25 7.59
C ILE A 21 7.26 5.75 7.09
N ILE A 22 7.45 4.44 7.04
CA ILE A 22 8.67 3.80 6.57
C ILE A 22 8.29 2.91 5.39
N GLU A 23 8.90 3.16 4.24
CA GLU A 23 8.73 2.33 3.05
C GLU A 23 10.01 1.53 2.82
N LEU A 24 9.89 0.20 2.89
CA LEU A 24 10.93 -0.77 2.54
C LEU A 24 10.44 -1.56 1.33
N ASP A 25 10.80 -1.06 0.14
CA ASP A 25 10.27 -1.50 -1.16
C ASP A 25 8.73 -1.53 -1.21
N ASN A 26 8.12 -2.72 -1.09
CA ASN A 26 6.67 -2.93 -1.16
C ASN A 26 6.00 -3.01 0.22
N LEU A 27 6.73 -2.71 1.29
CA LEU A 27 6.21 -2.71 2.65
C LEU A 27 6.12 -1.28 3.16
N THR A 28 4.90 -0.83 3.45
CA THR A 28 4.66 0.46 4.11
C THR A 28 4.30 0.24 5.57
N ILE A 29 5.15 0.77 6.45
CA ILE A 29 5.05 0.66 7.90
C ILE A 29 4.67 2.02 8.49
N LEU A 30 3.76 2.04 9.46
CA LEU A 30 3.47 3.21 10.29
C LEU A 30 3.91 2.93 11.73
N THR A 31 4.73 3.81 12.30
CA THR A 31 5.06 3.76 13.74
C THR A 31 4.09 4.62 14.54
N ASP A 32 3.77 4.21 15.76
CA ASP A 32 3.07 5.00 16.80
C ASP A 32 2.08 6.06 16.24
N PRO A 33 0.91 5.65 15.73
CA PRO A 33 0.00 6.52 14.98
C PRO A 33 -0.60 7.67 15.82
N TYR A 34 -0.18 8.90 15.55
CA TYR A 34 -0.67 10.12 16.18
C TYR A 34 -1.04 11.18 15.13
N PHE A 35 -2.28 11.72 15.17
CA PHE A 35 -2.81 12.61 14.14
C PHE A 35 -3.64 13.79 14.68
N SER A 36 -3.76 13.94 16.00
CA SER A 36 -4.60 14.97 16.61
C SER A 36 -4.06 16.37 16.31
N PRO A 37 -4.94 17.35 16.04
CA PRO A 37 -4.53 18.70 15.70
C PRO A 37 -3.81 19.39 16.86
N GLU A 38 -3.07 20.45 16.53
CA GLU A 38 -2.46 21.32 17.53
C GLU A 38 -3.52 21.85 18.51
N GLY A 39 -3.16 21.95 19.79
CA GLY A 39 -4.04 22.43 20.85
C GLY A 39 -4.98 21.37 21.40
N THR A 40 -4.95 20.13 20.88
CA THR A 40 -5.69 19.01 21.49
C THR A 40 -5.18 18.76 22.91
N GLU A 41 -6.12 18.52 23.83
CA GLU A 41 -5.84 18.41 25.27
C GLU A 41 -6.30 17.07 25.82
N TRP A 42 -5.51 16.50 26.72
CA TRP A 42 -5.86 15.30 27.47
C TRP A 42 -5.58 15.49 28.95
N ILE A 43 -6.34 14.77 29.77
CA ILE A 43 -6.05 14.63 31.19
C ILE A 43 -5.30 13.31 31.36
N GLY A 44 -4.01 13.40 31.66
CA GLY A 44 -3.18 12.23 31.92
C GLY A 44 -3.63 11.47 33.16
N LYS A 45 -3.14 10.23 33.33
CA LYS A 45 -3.47 9.38 34.49
C LYS A 45 -3.14 10.03 35.84
N SER A 46 -2.19 10.97 35.88
CA SER A 46 -1.80 11.76 37.06
C SER A 46 -2.71 12.96 37.34
N GLY A 47 -3.71 13.23 36.48
CA GLY A 47 -4.53 14.45 36.51
C GLY A 47 -3.86 15.67 35.85
N ALA A 48 -2.61 15.54 35.39
CA ALA A 48 -1.93 16.61 34.65
C ALA A 48 -2.55 16.80 33.27
N LYS A 49 -2.75 18.06 32.89
CA LYS A 49 -3.21 18.44 31.56
C LYS A 49 -2.03 18.33 30.57
N LEU A 50 -2.18 17.49 29.57
CA LEU A 50 -1.25 17.36 28.45
C LEU A 50 -1.85 18.12 27.27
N VAL A 51 -1.06 19.00 26.66
CA VAL A 51 -1.47 19.78 25.49
C VAL A 51 -0.45 19.52 24.40
N ASN A 52 -0.94 19.13 23.24
CA ASN A 52 -0.14 19.01 22.04
C ASN A 52 0.09 20.41 21.43
N SER A 53 1.34 20.73 21.13
CA SER A 53 1.76 21.99 20.49
C SER A 53 2.27 21.78 19.07
N TYR A 54 1.94 20.65 18.45
CA TYR A 54 2.40 20.28 17.11
C TYR A 54 1.23 19.94 16.20
N GLN A 55 1.18 20.53 15.01
CA GLN A 55 0.21 20.17 13.99
C GLN A 55 0.84 19.11 13.07
N PRO A 56 0.34 17.86 13.05
CA PRO A 56 0.74 16.89 12.04
C PRO A 56 0.57 17.48 10.63
N PRO A 57 1.59 17.39 9.76
CA PRO A 57 1.58 17.91 8.40
C PRO A 57 0.77 17.02 7.45
N LEU A 58 0.45 15.78 7.87
CA LEU A 58 -0.37 14.82 7.15
C LEU A 58 -1.58 14.43 7.99
N GLY A 59 -2.76 14.42 7.37
CA GLY A 59 -3.98 13.83 7.93
C GLY A 59 -4.08 12.32 7.64
N LEU A 60 -5.18 11.71 8.09
CA LEU A 60 -5.44 10.28 7.81
C LEU A 60 -5.67 10.03 6.32
N GLU A 61 -6.20 11.03 5.62
CA GLU A 61 -6.50 11.05 4.19
C GLU A 61 -5.26 11.15 3.30
N ASP A 62 -4.14 11.65 3.84
CA ASP A 62 -2.88 11.81 3.11
C ASP A 62 -1.98 10.56 3.21
N LEU A 63 -2.38 9.58 4.03
CA LEU A 63 -1.57 8.39 4.26
C LEU A 63 -1.57 7.47 3.03
N PRO A 64 -0.40 6.94 2.64
CA PRO A 64 -0.36 5.83 1.69
C PRO A 64 -1.02 4.58 2.30
N PRO A 65 -1.31 3.56 1.48
CA PRO A 65 -1.71 2.25 2.01
C PRO A 65 -0.68 1.75 3.03
N ILE A 66 -1.14 1.47 4.25
CA ILE A 66 -0.30 0.97 5.35
C ILE A 66 -0.53 -0.53 5.51
N ASP A 67 0.54 -1.32 5.40
CA ASP A 67 0.51 -2.77 5.55
C ASP A 67 0.69 -3.20 7.02
N LEU A 68 1.56 -2.50 7.73
CA LEU A 68 2.02 -2.85 9.07
C LEU A 68 2.05 -1.63 9.98
N ILE A 69 1.59 -1.79 11.21
CA ILE A 69 1.73 -0.81 12.27
C ILE A 69 2.65 -1.39 13.36
N LEU A 70 3.71 -0.64 13.70
CA LEU A 70 4.59 -0.93 14.82
C LEU A 70 4.22 0.04 15.94
N LEU A 71 3.50 -0.47 16.94
CA LEU A 71 2.97 0.31 18.05
C LEU A 71 3.74 -0.03 19.33
N SER A 72 4.61 0.87 19.77
CA SER A 72 5.50 0.68 20.91
C SER A 72 4.74 0.36 22.21
N HIS A 73 3.68 1.12 22.48
CA HIS A 73 2.68 0.93 23.54
C HIS A 73 1.41 1.69 23.18
N GLU A 74 0.28 1.26 23.73
CA GLU A 74 -1.05 1.73 23.36
C GLU A 74 -1.68 2.70 24.37
N ASP A 75 -1.08 2.93 25.52
CA ASP A 75 -1.75 3.62 26.64
C ASP A 75 -1.37 5.11 26.75
N HIS A 76 -0.43 5.57 25.95
CA HIS A 76 0.01 6.97 25.85
C HIS A 76 -0.58 7.65 24.60
N LYS A 77 -1.03 8.89 24.77
CA LYS A 77 -1.76 9.63 23.73
C LYS A 77 -0.86 10.23 22.67
N ASP A 78 0.41 10.46 22.99
CA ASP A 78 1.48 10.92 22.11
C ASP A 78 1.97 9.84 21.13
N ASN A 79 1.76 8.55 21.45
CA ASN A 79 2.06 7.41 20.58
C ASN A 79 0.79 6.83 19.92
N LEU A 80 -0.38 6.97 20.56
CA LEU A 80 -1.64 6.46 20.01
C LEU A 80 -2.85 7.27 20.49
N ASP A 81 -3.24 8.25 19.68
CA ASP A 81 -4.43 9.06 19.89
C ASP A 81 -5.71 8.40 19.35
N ASP A 82 -6.82 9.12 19.42
CA ASP A 82 -8.13 8.58 19.02
C ASP A 82 -8.31 8.49 17.49
N LEU A 83 -7.54 9.28 16.72
CA LEU A 83 -7.53 9.23 15.26
C LEU A 83 -6.68 8.05 14.77
N GLY A 84 -5.44 7.92 15.26
CA GLY A 84 -4.54 6.82 14.96
C GLY A 84 -5.10 5.45 15.34
N ARG A 85 -5.89 5.36 16.43
CA ARG A 85 -6.62 4.13 16.80
C ARG A 85 -7.56 3.60 15.72
N GLN A 86 -8.04 4.45 14.83
CA GLN A 86 -8.93 4.05 13.74
C GLN A 86 -8.17 3.27 12.67
N LEU A 87 -6.86 3.55 12.50
CA LEU A 87 -5.99 2.89 11.52
C LEU A 87 -5.69 1.43 11.88
N LEU A 88 -5.76 1.07 13.17
CA LEU A 88 -5.49 -0.29 13.63
C LEU A 88 -6.45 -1.34 13.05
N ASN A 89 -7.62 -0.92 12.59
CA ASN A 89 -8.62 -1.83 12.03
C ASN A 89 -8.21 -2.27 10.62
N GLY A 90 -8.16 -3.59 10.41
CA GLY A 90 -7.86 -4.18 9.10
C GLY A 90 -6.38 -4.22 8.74
N ARG A 91 -5.47 -3.87 9.65
CA ARG A 91 -4.02 -3.85 9.44
C ARG A 91 -3.31 -4.78 10.42
N HIS A 92 -2.15 -5.30 10.03
CA HIS A 92 -1.28 -5.99 10.97
C HIS A 92 -0.73 -4.97 11.97
N VAL A 93 -0.85 -5.26 13.26
CA VAL A 93 -0.31 -4.40 14.32
C VAL A 93 0.50 -5.26 15.27
N PHE A 94 1.75 -4.88 15.52
CA PHE A 94 2.53 -5.43 16.61
C PHE A 94 2.65 -4.43 17.74
N THR A 95 2.46 -4.93 18.96
CA THR A 95 2.52 -4.13 20.18
C THR A 95 2.86 -5.00 21.38
N THR A 96 2.78 -4.46 22.58
CA THR A 96 3.01 -5.17 23.84
C THR A 96 1.92 -6.21 24.12
N THR A 97 2.20 -7.15 25.03
CA THR A 97 1.25 -8.23 25.32
C THR A 97 0.02 -7.70 26.05
N ASP A 98 0.19 -6.72 26.95
CA ASP A 98 -0.92 -5.98 27.55
C ASP A 98 -1.64 -5.09 26.54
N GLY A 99 -0.92 -4.42 25.65
CA GLY A 99 -1.53 -3.57 24.64
C GLY A 99 -2.45 -4.30 23.69
N ALA A 100 -2.06 -5.50 23.26
CA ALA A 100 -2.95 -6.34 22.46
C ALA A 100 -4.22 -6.75 23.24
N ARG A 101 -4.15 -6.96 24.56
CA ARG A 101 -5.33 -7.23 25.39
C ARG A 101 -6.22 -5.99 25.53
N ASN A 102 -5.62 -4.82 25.73
CA ASN A 102 -6.35 -3.56 25.90
C ASN A 102 -6.99 -3.07 24.58
N LEU A 103 -6.43 -3.46 23.43
CA LEU A 103 -6.96 -3.15 22.10
C LEU A 103 -7.92 -4.20 21.53
N ALA A 104 -8.24 -5.26 22.29
CA ALA A 104 -9.21 -6.27 21.91
C ALA A 104 -10.59 -5.64 21.60
N PRO A 105 -11.39 -6.21 20.67
CA PRO A 105 -11.24 -7.53 20.05
C PRO A 105 -10.53 -7.51 18.67
N ARG A 106 -9.63 -6.55 18.41
CA ARG A 106 -8.94 -6.44 17.11
C ARG A 106 -8.05 -7.65 16.81
N LYS A 107 -8.52 -8.55 15.94
CA LYS A 107 -7.85 -9.83 15.63
C LYS A 107 -6.45 -9.70 15.01
N ALA A 108 -6.20 -8.60 14.29
CA ALA A 108 -4.94 -8.35 13.62
C ALA A 108 -3.90 -7.63 14.50
N VAL A 109 -4.27 -7.28 15.74
CA VAL A 109 -3.35 -6.77 16.75
C VAL A 109 -2.74 -7.93 17.51
N ARG A 110 -1.41 -8.04 17.46
CA ARG A 110 -0.65 -9.09 18.11
C ARG A 110 0.31 -8.50 19.13
N GLY A 111 0.21 -9.01 20.35
CA GLY A 111 1.15 -8.75 21.41
C GLY A 111 2.44 -9.55 21.21
N MET A 112 3.58 -8.93 21.49
CA MET A 112 4.90 -9.55 21.43
C MET A 112 5.60 -9.45 22.78
N LYS A 113 6.61 -10.30 22.98
CA LYS A 113 7.57 -10.20 24.08
C LYS A 113 8.94 -9.74 23.57
N PRO A 114 9.79 -9.14 24.40
CA PRO A 114 11.15 -8.79 24.00
C PRO A 114 11.88 -10.00 23.38
N TRP A 115 12.52 -9.74 22.24
CA TRP A 115 13.21 -10.71 21.39
C TRP A 115 12.35 -11.79 20.73
N GLU A 116 11.03 -11.76 20.89
CA GLU A 116 10.12 -12.55 20.05
C GLU A 116 10.24 -12.07 18.61
N MET A 117 10.25 -13.02 17.68
CA MET A 117 10.27 -12.78 16.25
C MET A 117 9.00 -13.36 15.61
N VAL A 118 8.40 -12.61 14.70
CA VAL A 118 7.26 -13.05 13.89
C VAL A 118 7.60 -12.86 12.42
N SER A 119 7.43 -13.91 11.63
CA SER A 119 7.45 -13.81 10.17
C SER A 119 6.08 -13.40 9.65
N LEU A 120 6.06 -12.42 8.75
CA LEU A 120 4.88 -11.97 8.01
C LEU A 120 5.11 -12.11 6.51
N GLN A 121 4.05 -12.43 5.78
CA GLN A 121 4.03 -12.33 4.32
C GLN A 121 3.03 -11.24 3.93
N ILE A 122 3.56 -10.12 3.43
CA ILE A 122 2.82 -8.89 3.10
C ILE A 122 3.46 -8.24 1.86
N GLY A 123 2.83 -7.24 1.25
CA GLY A 123 3.41 -6.54 0.08
C GLY A 123 3.60 -7.45 -1.16
N GLY A 124 2.62 -8.31 -1.47
CA GLY A 124 2.68 -9.21 -2.63
C GLY A 124 3.36 -10.56 -2.39
N GLY A 125 3.46 -11.00 -1.13
CA GLY A 125 3.98 -12.34 -0.77
C GLY A 125 5.42 -12.34 -0.25
N ARG A 126 6.07 -11.18 -0.22
CA ARG A 126 7.42 -11.04 0.35
C ARG A 126 7.41 -11.33 1.85
N ARG A 127 8.45 -12.05 2.30
CA ARG A 127 8.64 -12.40 3.70
C ARG A 127 9.41 -11.30 4.43
N TYR A 128 8.83 -10.85 5.53
CA TYR A 128 9.44 -9.92 6.49
C TYR A 128 9.49 -10.58 7.86
N GLU A 129 10.50 -10.25 8.66
CA GLU A 129 10.60 -10.69 10.04
C GLU A 129 10.60 -9.46 10.95
N ILE A 130 9.67 -9.47 11.89
CA ILE A 130 9.53 -8.42 12.89
C ILE A 130 10.02 -9.00 14.22
N THR A 131 11.06 -8.41 14.79
CA THR A 131 11.60 -8.78 16.09
C THR A 131 11.33 -7.65 17.09
N ALA A 132 10.64 -7.94 18.19
CA ALA A 132 10.46 -6.97 19.25
C ALA A 132 11.77 -6.78 20.05
N THR A 133 12.07 -5.55 20.47
CA THR A 133 13.22 -5.23 21.33
C THR A 133 12.75 -4.78 22.71
N PRO A 134 13.53 -5.01 23.76
CA PRO A 134 13.18 -4.57 25.11
C PRO A 134 13.23 -3.05 25.20
N CYS A 135 12.27 -2.48 25.93
CA CYS A 135 12.27 -1.08 26.34
C CYS A 135 12.12 -0.96 27.85
N GLN A 136 12.56 0.18 28.39
CA GLN A 136 12.30 0.57 29.77
C GLN A 136 11.58 1.92 29.79
N HIS A 137 10.27 1.85 30.03
CA HIS A 137 9.37 3.00 30.06
C HIS A 137 8.52 2.97 31.34
N LEU A 138 8.96 3.68 32.37
CA LEU A 138 8.36 3.61 33.71
C LEU A 138 7.94 5.00 34.20
N PRO A 139 6.85 5.16 34.96
CA PRO A 139 5.91 4.14 35.40
C PRO A 139 4.69 4.10 34.47
N GLY A 140 4.21 2.92 34.05
CA GLY A 140 2.85 2.89 33.47
C GLY A 140 2.50 1.80 32.48
N GLY A 141 3.45 1.08 31.89
CA GLY A 141 3.11 0.05 30.91
C GLY A 141 4.32 -0.70 30.37
N GLU A 142 4.06 -1.83 29.71
CA GLU A 142 5.07 -2.47 28.87
C GLU A 142 5.25 -1.60 27.61
N CYS A 143 6.50 -1.42 27.17
CA CYS A 143 6.83 -0.77 25.91
C CYS A 143 7.77 -1.70 25.12
N LEU A 144 7.73 -1.62 23.80
CA LEU A 144 8.62 -2.34 22.90
C LEU A 144 9.18 -1.43 21.80
N GLY A 145 10.38 -1.75 21.35
CA GLY A 145 10.87 -1.34 20.05
C GLY A 145 10.74 -2.51 19.06
N PHE A 146 11.09 -2.26 17.80
CA PHE A 146 10.91 -3.22 16.72
C PHE A 146 12.05 -3.17 15.71
N ILE A 147 12.49 -4.34 15.29
CA ILE A 147 13.49 -4.59 14.26
C ILE A 147 12.78 -5.23 13.08
N VAL A 148 12.96 -4.68 11.89
CA VAL A 148 12.37 -5.18 10.64
C VAL A 148 13.48 -5.64 9.71
N THR A 149 13.51 -6.94 9.42
CA THR A 149 14.42 -7.56 8.46
C THR A 149 13.65 -8.21 7.32
N ALA A 150 14.29 -8.32 6.16
CA ALA A 150 13.78 -9.08 5.04
C ALA A 150 14.95 -9.69 4.27
N GLU A 151 14.73 -10.88 3.68
CA GLU A 151 15.77 -11.56 2.90
C GLU A 151 16.30 -10.67 1.77
N HIS A 152 15.38 -10.00 1.06
CA HIS A 152 15.71 -9.08 -0.03
C HIS A 152 16.37 -7.77 0.44
N PHE A 153 16.21 -7.39 1.71
CA PHE A 153 16.94 -6.23 2.26
C PHE A 153 18.45 -6.51 2.40
N GLY A 154 18.83 -7.80 2.33
CA GLY A 154 20.21 -8.25 2.24
C GLY A 154 20.91 -8.33 3.59
N THR A 155 22.23 -8.52 3.51
CA THR A 155 23.09 -8.69 4.68
C THR A 155 24.35 -7.84 4.54
N SER A 156 24.81 -7.24 5.63
CA SER A 156 26.09 -6.54 5.72
C SER A 156 26.88 -7.10 6.89
N ASN A 157 28.20 -7.28 6.72
CA ASN A 157 29.08 -7.84 7.75
C ASN A 157 28.58 -9.19 8.33
N GLY A 158 27.95 -10.02 7.49
CA GLY A 158 27.41 -11.33 7.87
C GLY A 158 26.13 -11.27 8.72
N LYS A 159 25.47 -10.11 8.83
CA LYS A 159 24.24 -9.92 9.60
C LYS A 159 23.12 -9.38 8.70
N PRO A 160 21.85 -9.71 8.96
CA PRO A 160 20.72 -9.12 8.25
C PRO A 160 20.72 -7.59 8.38
N ASN A 161 20.53 -6.90 7.25
CA ASN A 161 20.24 -5.47 7.25
C ASN A 161 18.87 -5.25 7.89
N THR A 162 18.76 -4.22 8.74
CA THR A 162 17.51 -3.96 9.47
C THR A 162 17.18 -2.47 9.56
N ILE A 163 15.87 -2.21 9.65
CA ILE A 163 15.32 -0.97 10.19
C ILE A 163 15.03 -1.22 11.67
N TYR A 164 15.45 -0.33 12.55
CA TYR A 164 15.19 -0.41 13.99
C TYR A 164 14.36 0.80 14.42
N PHE A 165 13.19 0.59 14.99
CA PHE A 165 12.40 1.60 15.68
C PHE A 165 12.50 1.37 17.19
N SER A 166 13.00 2.34 17.95
CA SER A 166 13.29 2.13 19.37
C SER A 166 12.06 1.96 20.25
N GLY A 167 10.92 2.53 19.84
CA GLY A 167 9.84 2.86 20.78
C GLY A 167 10.33 3.79 21.89
N ASP A 168 9.48 4.03 22.89
CA ASP A 168 9.81 4.89 24.00
C ASP A 168 10.61 4.13 25.06
N THR A 169 11.90 4.43 25.15
CA THR A 169 12.79 3.80 26.12
C THR A 169 13.87 4.76 26.56
N VAL A 170 14.37 4.59 27.78
CA VAL A 170 15.72 5.06 28.14
C VAL A 170 16.78 4.09 27.61
N TYR A 171 18.05 4.50 27.61
CA TYR A 171 19.14 3.56 27.34
C TYR A 171 19.17 2.43 28.38
N ILE A 172 19.24 1.19 27.91
CA ILE A 172 19.47 -0.01 28.70
C ILE A 172 20.54 -0.86 28.01
N GLU A 173 21.43 -1.49 28.77
CA GLU A 173 22.56 -2.29 28.23
C GLU A 173 22.10 -3.42 27.31
N GLU A 174 20.89 -3.95 27.53
CA GLU A 174 20.30 -5.01 26.71
C GLU A 174 20.16 -4.60 25.23
N LEU A 175 19.98 -3.31 24.93
CA LEU A 175 19.89 -2.80 23.56
C LEU A 175 21.21 -2.94 22.79
N ALA A 176 22.36 -2.95 23.46
CA ALA A 176 23.65 -3.17 22.80
C ALA A 176 23.72 -4.54 22.11
N LYS A 177 22.91 -5.52 22.55
CA LYS A 177 22.83 -6.85 21.93
C LYS A 177 22.28 -6.82 20.49
N ILE A 178 21.60 -5.74 20.09
CA ILE A 178 21.16 -5.54 18.70
C ILE A 178 22.35 -5.67 17.75
N LYS A 179 23.50 -5.08 18.11
CA LYS A 179 24.73 -5.12 17.29
C LYS A 179 25.17 -6.53 16.96
N HIS A 180 24.98 -7.48 17.87
CA HIS A 180 25.44 -8.86 17.69
C HIS A 180 24.58 -9.63 16.70
N ARG A 181 23.31 -9.24 16.56
CA ARG A 181 22.30 -9.95 15.77
C ARG A 181 22.04 -9.34 14.40
N PHE A 182 22.16 -8.01 14.29
CA PHE A 182 21.74 -7.27 13.12
C PHE A 182 22.79 -6.25 12.68
N HIS A 183 22.75 -5.91 11.39
CA HIS A 183 23.37 -4.70 10.85
C HIS A 183 22.28 -3.63 10.74
N VAL A 184 22.34 -2.59 11.56
CA VAL A 184 21.29 -1.57 11.62
C VAL A 184 21.52 -0.55 10.51
N SER A 185 20.76 -0.65 9.42
CA SER A 185 20.88 0.28 8.30
C SER A 185 20.17 1.61 8.58
N VAL A 186 19.02 1.56 9.23
CA VAL A 186 18.30 2.77 9.67
C VAL A 186 17.80 2.56 11.09
N ALA A 187 18.12 3.49 11.99
CA ALA A 187 17.60 3.51 13.34
C ALA A 187 16.71 4.74 13.54
N LEU A 188 15.45 4.55 13.96
CA LEU A 188 14.54 5.60 14.36
C LEU A 188 14.50 5.61 15.89
N PHE A 189 15.00 6.68 16.50
CA PHE A 189 15.09 6.80 17.96
C PHE A 189 14.05 7.79 18.48
N SER A 190 13.19 7.34 19.39
CA SER A 190 12.35 8.24 20.19
C SER A 190 13.22 8.97 21.21
N LEU A 191 13.45 10.26 20.95
CA LEU A 191 14.20 11.16 21.81
C LEU A 191 13.22 12.04 22.60
N GLY A 192 13.67 13.20 23.08
CA GLY A 192 12.81 14.16 23.78
C GLY A 192 13.00 14.21 25.29
N LYS A 193 13.75 13.29 25.90
CA LYS A 193 14.02 13.26 27.35
C LYS A 193 12.75 13.51 28.16
N ALA A 194 11.72 12.72 27.88
CA ALA A 194 10.44 12.83 28.54
C ALA A 194 10.63 12.60 30.05
N MET A 195 10.08 13.50 30.87
CA MET A 195 10.17 13.43 32.33
C MET A 195 8.78 13.38 32.94
N VAL A 196 8.53 12.41 33.81
CA VAL A 196 7.26 12.28 34.56
C VAL A 196 7.47 12.27 36.06
N PRO A 197 6.48 12.71 36.86
CA PRO A 197 6.59 12.63 38.32
C PRO A 197 6.76 11.19 38.81
N LYS A 198 7.73 10.96 39.70
CA LYS A 198 7.96 9.64 40.31
C LYS A 198 7.10 9.46 41.57
N PRO A 199 6.53 8.26 41.82
CA PRO A 199 5.96 7.93 43.13
C PRO A 199 7.02 8.10 44.24
N GLY A 200 6.72 8.93 45.24
CA GLY A 200 7.65 9.26 46.33
C GLY A 200 8.49 10.52 46.12
N GLY A 201 8.26 11.28 45.04
CA GLY A 201 8.89 12.58 44.78
C GLY A 201 10.02 12.53 43.76
N GLY A 202 10.26 13.68 43.11
CA GLY A 202 11.22 13.81 42.02
C GLY A 202 10.62 13.52 40.64
N MET A 203 11.48 13.57 39.62
CA MET A 203 11.14 13.27 38.23
C MET A 203 11.86 12.00 37.77
N LEU A 204 11.22 11.23 36.92
CA LEU A 204 11.76 10.04 36.28
C LEU A 204 11.84 10.27 34.78
N GLN A 205 13.00 9.97 34.19
CA GLN A 205 13.20 9.99 32.75
C GLN A 205 12.67 8.72 32.13
N ILE A 206 11.93 8.84 31.02
CA ILE A 206 11.19 7.72 30.41
C ILE A 206 11.49 7.51 28.93
N THR A 207 12.12 8.47 28.27
CA THR A 207 12.71 8.33 26.93
C THR A 207 14.16 8.75 26.92
N MET A 208 14.89 8.37 25.87
CA MET A 208 16.30 8.73 25.71
C MET A 208 16.47 10.24 25.67
N ASP A 209 17.53 10.70 26.32
CA ASP A 209 18.13 11.99 26.01
C ASP A 209 19.19 11.84 24.90
N SER A 210 19.70 12.96 24.42
CA SER A 210 20.63 13.00 23.29
C SER A 210 21.94 12.26 23.59
N LYS A 211 22.40 12.28 24.85
CA LYS A 211 23.62 11.56 25.27
C LYS A 211 23.40 10.05 25.29
N GLN A 212 22.26 9.60 25.79
CA GLN A 212 21.84 8.20 25.72
C GLN A 212 21.67 7.72 24.28
N ALA A 213 21.14 8.57 23.39
CA ALA A 213 21.01 8.28 21.96
C ALA A 213 22.39 8.11 21.28
N VAL A 214 23.35 8.99 21.57
CA VAL A 214 24.73 8.87 21.08
C VAL A 214 25.40 7.61 21.63
N GLN A 215 25.19 7.28 22.90
CA GLN A 215 25.69 6.04 23.49
C GLN A 215 25.13 4.81 22.75
N LEU A 216 23.80 4.74 22.57
CA LEU A 216 23.17 3.64 21.85
C LEU A 216 23.66 3.55 20.40
N MET A 217 23.79 4.69 19.72
CA MET A 217 24.33 4.78 18.37
C MET A 217 25.74 4.20 18.30
N ARG A 218 26.62 4.52 19.26
CA ARG A 218 27.98 3.93 19.32
C ARG A 218 27.95 2.42 19.58
N ASP A 219 27.01 1.94 20.40
CA ASP A 219 26.93 0.52 20.74
C ASP A 219 26.38 -0.35 19.60
N ILE A 220 25.40 0.16 18.83
CA ILE A 220 24.76 -0.59 17.74
C ILE A 220 25.27 -0.20 16.34
N GLU A 221 26.06 0.86 16.26
CA GLU A 221 26.70 1.41 15.06
C GLU A 221 25.77 1.40 13.83
N PRO A 222 24.63 2.12 13.89
CA PRO A 222 23.75 2.19 12.75
C PRO A 222 24.41 2.97 11.60
N ASP A 223 23.98 2.71 10.36
CA ASP A 223 24.44 3.50 9.22
C ASP A 223 23.91 4.93 9.33
N ILE A 224 22.61 5.08 9.65
CA ILE A 224 21.91 6.37 9.86
C ILE A 224 20.97 6.27 11.08
N VAL A 225 20.93 7.33 11.88
CA VAL A 225 19.95 7.59 12.95
C VAL A 225 19.00 8.70 12.51
N ILE A 226 17.70 8.47 12.70
CA ILE A 226 16.62 9.44 12.49
C ILE A 226 16.01 9.71 13.87
N PRO A 227 16.25 10.88 14.46
CA PRO A 227 15.56 11.32 15.66
C PRO A 227 14.05 11.41 15.42
N LEU A 228 13.27 10.98 16.41
CA LEU A 228 11.81 11.15 16.52
C LEU A 228 11.47 11.63 17.95
N HIS A 229 10.20 11.93 18.21
CA HIS A 229 9.65 12.10 19.56
C HIS A 229 10.27 13.23 20.40
N PHE A 230 10.83 14.26 19.76
CA PHE A 230 11.45 15.42 20.44
C PHE A 230 10.66 16.72 20.27
N GLU A 231 9.50 16.68 19.62
CA GLU A 231 8.66 17.87 19.34
C GLU A 231 7.18 17.62 19.69
N GLY A 232 6.50 18.70 20.08
CA GLY A 232 5.03 18.74 20.19
C GLY A 232 4.43 18.51 21.57
N TRP A 233 5.24 18.19 22.59
CA TRP A 233 4.73 17.94 23.93
C TRP A 233 5.53 18.64 25.02
N SER A 234 4.82 19.26 25.96
CA SER A 234 5.41 19.97 27.12
C SER A 234 6.23 19.08 28.07
N LEU A 235 6.04 17.76 27.99
CA LEU A 235 6.79 16.78 28.76
C LEU A 235 8.20 16.52 28.21
N PHE A 236 8.47 16.89 26.95
CA PHE A 236 9.81 16.83 26.36
C PHE A 236 10.70 17.94 26.93
N LYS A 237 11.96 17.58 27.17
CA LYS A 237 12.99 18.47 27.73
C LYS A 237 14.16 18.72 26.79
N GLU A 238 14.21 18.01 25.68
CA GLU A 238 15.15 18.26 24.58
C GLU A 238 14.35 18.34 23.29
N GLY A 239 14.54 19.43 22.54
CA GLY A 239 14.03 19.61 21.20
C GLY A 239 15.14 19.44 20.18
N LYS A 240 14.86 19.82 18.93
CA LYS A 240 15.80 19.68 17.82
C LYS A 240 17.15 20.31 18.10
N SER A 241 17.15 21.55 18.59
CA SER A 241 18.37 22.33 18.79
C SER A 241 19.28 21.72 19.86
N GLU A 242 18.71 21.22 20.96
CA GLU A 242 19.47 20.54 22.01
C GLU A 242 20.09 19.23 21.51
N ILE A 243 19.36 18.47 20.68
CA ILE A 243 19.88 17.24 20.07
C ILE A 243 21.02 17.56 19.10
N GLU A 244 20.85 18.55 18.22
CA GLU A 244 21.87 18.98 17.27
C GLU A 244 23.16 19.46 17.96
N GLU A 245 23.03 20.18 19.08
CA GLU A 245 24.17 20.62 19.88
C GLU A 245 24.95 19.43 20.43
N VAL A 246 24.29 18.48 21.10
CA VAL A 246 24.95 17.28 21.65
C VAL A 246 25.58 16.42 20.57
N VAL A 247 24.88 16.20 19.46
CA VAL A 247 25.39 15.39 18.33
C VAL A 247 26.67 16.02 17.74
N LYS A 248 26.70 17.35 17.63
CA LYS A 248 27.87 18.10 17.16
C LYS A 248 29.02 18.08 18.18
N GLU A 249 28.73 18.25 19.47
CA GLU A 249 29.72 18.15 20.54
C GLU A 249 30.39 16.77 20.60
N GLU A 250 29.60 15.72 20.35
CA GLU A 250 30.06 14.33 20.33
C GLU A 250 30.72 13.92 19.01
N GLY A 251 30.70 14.79 17.99
CA GLY A 251 31.33 14.59 16.68
C GLY A 251 30.73 13.45 15.85
N VAL A 252 29.40 13.31 15.90
CA VAL A 252 28.65 12.23 15.24
C VAL A 252 27.51 12.75 14.35
N GLU A 253 27.61 14.01 13.91
CA GLU A 253 26.61 14.68 13.06
C GLU A 253 26.38 14.00 11.71
N ASP A 254 27.36 13.27 11.19
CA ASP A 254 27.24 12.50 9.96
C ASP A 254 26.31 11.28 10.11
N LYS A 255 26.10 10.82 11.34
CA LYS A 255 25.21 9.71 11.66
C LYS A 255 23.76 10.11 11.85
N PHE A 256 23.48 11.37 12.18
CA PHE A 256 22.13 11.82 12.52
C PHE A 256 21.50 12.58 11.35
N LYS A 257 20.33 12.13 10.90
CA LYS A 257 19.56 12.76 9.83
C LYS A 257 18.21 13.21 10.35
N PHE A 258 18.06 14.52 10.54
CA PHE A 258 16.77 15.15 10.82
C PHE A 258 15.96 15.25 9.54
N LEU A 259 14.71 14.81 9.58
CA LEU A 259 13.79 14.88 8.45
C LEU A 259 12.95 16.15 8.50
N ALA A 260 12.57 16.66 7.33
CA ALA A 260 11.52 17.67 7.25
C ALA A 260 10.16 16.97 7.44
N PRO A 261 9.32 17.43 8.38
CA PRO A 261 8.03 16.79 8.60
C PRO A 261 7.14 16.80 7.35
N GLY A 262 6.44 15.69 7.11
CA GLY A 262 5.56 15.48 5.95
C GLY A 262 6.27 15.25 4.62
N VAL A 263 7.60 15.29 4.59
CA VAL A 263 8.38 15.11 3.35
C VAL A 263 8.88 13.67 3.25
N ASP A 264 8.44 12.96 2.21
CA ASP A 264 9.00 11.67 1.81
C ASP A 264 10.49 11.84 1.48
N THR A 265 11.32 11.28 2.35
CA THR A 265 12.77 11.38 2.26
C THR A 265 13.39 10.01 2.03
N LYS A 266 14.08 9.88 0.90
CA LYS A 266 14.90 8.69 0.63
C LYS A 266 16.13 8.65 1.55
N ILE A 267 16.31 7.52 2.23
CA ILE A 267 17.37 7.26 3.19
C ILE A 267 18.45 6.36 2.59
N LEU A 268 18.05 5.24 1.99
CA LEU A 268 18.95 4.27 1.34
C LEU A 268 18.59 4.10 -0.15
N PHE A 269 19.62 3.83 -0.96
CA PHE A 269 19.53 3.62 -2.40
C PHE A 269 19.76 2.13 -2.73
N SER A 270 18.99 1.59 -3.67
CA SER A 270 19.24 0.25 -4.21
C SER A 270 20.34 0.30 -5.28
N ILE A 271 21.17 -0.74 -5.33
CA ILE A 271 22.22 -0.90 -6.36
C ILE A 271 21.62 -1.00 -7.78
N GLU A 272 20.38 -1.47 -7.92
CA GLU A 272 19.70 -1.55 -9.22
C GLU A 272 19.42 -0.17 -9.83
N GLU A 273 19.30 0.88 -9.01
CA GLU A 273 19.05 2.25 -9.50
C GLU A 273 20.26 2.85 -10.25
N PHE A 274 21.44 2.27 -10.07
CA PHE A 274 22.66 2.65 -10.79
C PHE A 274 22.96 1.79 -12.01
N SER A 275 22.12 0.78 -12.30
CA SER A 275 22.30 -0.12 -13.43
C SER A 275 21.33 0.26 -14.54
N THR A 276 21.86 0.73 -15.68
CA THR A 276 21.07 0.89 -16.91
C THR A 276 20.42 -0.45 -17.30
N PRO A 277 19.20 -0.45 -17.87
CA PRO A 277 18.45 -1.68 -18.05
C PRO A 277 19.09 -2.50 -19.15
N SER A 278 19.77 -3.58 -18.76
CA SER A 278 20.07 -4.70 -19.65
C SER A 278 19.13 -5.85 -19.32
N THR A 279 18.42 -6.24 -20.37
CA THR A 279 17.40 -7.26 -20.52
C THR A 279 17.73 -8.58 -19.79
N GLY A 280 16.79 -9.10 -18.99
CA GLY A 280 16.90 -10.45 -18.43
C GLY A 280 15.73 -10.86 -17.54
N TRP A 281 14.59 -11.20 -18.15
CA TRP A 281 13.50 -11.87 -17.44
C TRP A 281 13.91 -13.31 -17.10
N GLN A 282 13.79 -13.71 -15.83
CA GLN A 282 13.89 -15.11 -15.43
C GLN A 282 12.65 -15.54 -14.64
N LEU A 283 12.24 -16.77 -14.89
CA LEU A 283 10.90 -17.33 -14.79
C LEU A 283 10.65 -18.05 -13.45
N ASP A 284 9.55 -17.67 -12.82
CA ASP A 284 8.62 -18.41 -11.94
C ASP A 284 9.09 -19.15 -10.66
N ASP A 285 8.89 -18.47 -9.52
CA ASP A 285 8.62 -19.06 -8.19
C ASP A 285 7.11 -19.04 -7.82
N PHE A 286 6.22 -18.64 -8.74
CA PHE A 286 4.79 -18.39 -8.48
C PHE A 286 3.88 -19.63 -8.56
N VAL A 287 4.37 -20.75 -9.08
CA VAL A 287 3.53 -21.94 -9.39
C VAL A 287 3.07 -22.70 -8.14
N LEU A 288 3.60 -22.36 -6.95
CA LEU A 288 3.36 -23.11 -5.71
C LEU A 288 2.46 -22.38 -4.69
N ASP A 289 1.87 -21.24 -5.04
CA ASP A 289 1.00 -20.49 -4.12
C ASP A 289 -0.33 -21.24 -3.81
N PRO A 290 -0.63 -21.57 -2.54
CA PRO A 290 -1.89 -22.21 -2.17
C PRO A 290 -3.13 -21.35 -2.44
N GLY A 291 -2.99 -20.01 -2.45
CA GLY A 291 -4.07 -19.08 -2.79
C GLY A 291 -4.47 -19.14 -4.26
N TYR A 292 -3.49 -19.26 -5.15
CA TYR A 292 -3.68 -19.51 -6.58
C TYR A 292 -4.49 -20.79 -6.84
N VAL A 293 -4.20 -21.89 -6.13
CA VAL A 293 -4.95 -23.15 -6.29
C VAL A 293 -6.40 -23.00 -5.83
N ALA A 294 -6.66 -22.28 -4.73
CA ALA A 294 -8.01 -22.08 -4.21
C ALA A 294 -8.89 -21.21 -5.13
N SER A 295 -8.35 -20.07 -5.60
CA SER A 295 -9.07 -19.15 -6.49
C SER A 295 -9.29 -19.75 -7.88
N ARG A 296 -8.36 -20.59 -8.37
CA ARG A 296 -8.50 -21.34 -9.63
C ARG A 296 -9.66 -22.33 -9.57
N GLU A 297 -9.82 -23.05 -8.47
CA GLU A 297 -10.94 -23.99 -8.32
C GLU A 297 -12.29 -23.28 -8.09
N GLU A 298 -12.30 -22.11 -7.45
CA GLU A 298 -13.51 -21.30 -7.27
C GLU A 298 -14.01 -20.68 -8.58
N LEU A 299 -13.10 -20.13 -9.40
CA LEU A 299 -13.42 -19.63 -10.75
C LEU A 299 -13.91 -20.76 -11.66
N ARG A 300 -13.26 -21.93 -11.61
CA ARG A 300 -13.69 -23.14 -12.33
C ARG A 300 -15.10 -23.58 -11.91
N TRP A 301 -15.42 -23.51 -10.63
CA TRP A 301 -16.75 -23.84 -10.10
C TRP A 301 -17.83 -22.84 -10.56
N LEU A 302 -17.51 -21.54 -10.56
CA LEU A 302 -18.40 -20.49 -11.07
C LEU A 302 -18.65 -20.60 -12.57
N MET A 303 -17.63 -20.91 -13.38
CA MET A 303 -17.79 -21.11 -14.82
C MET A 303 -18.64 -22.33 -15.16
N LEU A 304 -18.47 -23.44 -14.44
CA LEU A 304 -19.26 -24.66 -14.62
C LEU A 304 -20.74 -24.48 -14.23
N ASN A 305 -21.03 -23.67 -13.21
CA ASN A 305 -22.42 -23.44 -12.77
C ASN A 305 -23.16 -22.38 -13.58
N THR A 306 -22.46 -21.34 -14.06
CA THR A 306 -23.08 -20.30 -14.90
C THR A 306 -23.45 -20.85 -16.29
N ALA A 307 -22.72 -21.86 -16.77
CA ALA A 307 -23.05 -22.61 -17.99
C ALA A 307 -24.25 -23.56 -17.82
N GLN A 308 -24.67 -23.88 -16.59
CA GLN A 308 -25.77 -24.83 -16.31
C GLN A 308 -27.10 -24.15 -15.94
N THR A 309 -27.11 -22.84 -15.67
CA THR A 309 -28.35 -22.09 -15.38
C THR A 309 -28.79 -21.22 -16.55
N ALA A 310 -29.05 -21.85 -17.69
CA ALA A 310 -29.98 -21.34 -18.69
C ALA A 310 -31.17 -22.32 -18.74
N PRO A 311 -32.40 -21.93 -18.39
CA PRO A 311 -33.56 -22.80 -18.57
C PRO A 311 -33.82 -23.02 -20.08
N PRO A 312 -34.35 -24.19 -20.48
CA PRO A 312 -34.61 -24.48 -21.89
C PRO A 312 -35.78 -23.62 -22.39
N SER A 313 -35.53 -22.80 -23.42
CA SER A 313 -36.62 -22.25 -24.24
C SER A 313 -37.31 -23.40 -24.98
N PRO A 314 -38.65 -23.47 -25.00
CA PRO A 314 -39.35 -24.53 -25.73
C PRO A 314 -39.21 -24.32 -27.24
N VAL A 315 -38.75 -25.37 -27.92
CA VAL A 315 -38.76 -25.52 -29.38
C VAL A 315 -40.19 -25.77 -29.86
N HIS A 316 -40.63 -25.04 -30.89
CA HIS A 316 -41.59 -25.42 -31.95
C HIS A 316 -41.39 -24.34 -33.05
N GLY A 317 -41.11 -24.57 -34.34
CA GLY A 317 -40.93 -25.72 -35.21
C GLY A 317 -40.93 -25.17 -36.66
N ASP A 318 -40.11 -25.76 -37.55
CA ASP A 318 -40.22 -25.78 -39.03
C ASP A 318 -40.26 -24.43 -39.81
N SER A 319 -39.53 -24.16 -40.90
CA SER A 319 -38.91 -25.00 -41.94
C SER A 319 -38.31 -24.16 -43.11
N PHE A 320 -37.47 -24.82 -43.95
CA PHE A 320 -37.06 -24.53 -45.35
C PHE A 320 -36.10 -23.34 -45.66
N ILE A 321 -35.17 -23.34 -46.64
CA ILE A 321 -34.27 -24.27 -47.41
C ILE A 321 -33.35 -23.37 -48.30
N SER A 322 -32.11 -23.82 -48.58
CA SER A 322 -31.15 -23.50 -49.69
C SER A 322 -30.64 -22.04 -49.86
N GLU A 323 -29.42 -21.72 -50.34
CA GLU A 323 -28.47 -22.42 -51.23
C GLU A 323 -27.09 -21.69 -51.23
N LEU A 324 -26.05 -22.41 -51.68
CA LEU A 324 -24.68 -22.08 -52.19
C LEU A 324 -24.39 -20.60 -52.62
N ASP A 325 -23.17 -20.04 -52.66
CA ASP A 325 -21.83 -20.59 -52.92
C ASP A 325 -20.69 -19.54 -52.66
N THR A 326 -19.48 -20.06 -52.38
CA THR A 326 -18.10 -19.55 -52.62
C THR A 326 -17.79 -18.04 -52.74
N HIS A 327 -16.85 -17.53 -51.91
CA HIS A 327 -15.53 -17.05 -52.35
C HIS A 327 -14.58 -16.71 -51.18
N SER A 328 -13.34 -17.17 -51.34
CA SER A 328 -12.14 -16.90 -50.55
C SER A 328 -11.65 -15.45 -50.66
N GLY A 329 -11.35 -14.79 -49.54
CA GLY A 329 -10.58 -13.55 -49.53
C GLY A 329 -10.70 -12.74 -48.22
N GLU A 330 -9.64 -12.80 -47.40
CA GLU A 330 -9.19 -11.75 -46.46
C GLU A 330 -10.14 -11.28 -45.34
N ASP A 331 -10.14 -12.02 -44.23
CA ASP A 331 -10.77 -11.65 -42.94
C ASP A 331 -9.96 -10.61 -42.13
N ARG A 332 -9.75 -9.42 -42.70
CA ARG A 332 -9.33 -8.23 -41.92
C ARG A 332 -10.22 -7.00 -42.10
N SER A 333 -11.12 -6.98 -43.10
CA SER A 333 -11.98 -5.82 -43.39
C SER A 333 -13.38 -5.88 -42.75
N SER A 334 -13.87 -7.07 -42.39
CA SER A 334 -15.24 -7.24 -41.87
C SER A 334 -15.43 -6.64 -40.48
N ALA A 335 -14.42 -6.78 -39.59
CA ALA A 335 -14.47 -6.25 -38.24
C ALA A 335 -14.48 -4.71 -38.17
N GLN A 336 -13.76 -4.03 -39.08
CA GLN A 336 -13.79 -2.56 -39.17
C GLN A 336 -15.12 -2.02 -39.72
N HIS A 337 -15.79 -2.77 -40.59
CA HIS A 337 -17.09 -2.40 -41.15
C HIS A 337 -18.24 -2.52 -40.12
N THR A 338 -18.17 -3.45 -39.16
CA THR A 338 -19.23 -3.63 -38.15
C THR A 338 -19.19 -2.54 -37.07
N THR A 339 -17.99 -2.10 -36.65
CA THR A 339 -17.84 -1.03 -35.65
C THR A 339 -18.26 0.35 -36.20
N SER A 340 -18.16 0.55 -37.52
CA SER A 340 -18.60 1.75 -38.23
C SER A 340 -20.12 1.97 -38.19
N HIS A 341 -20.89 0.88 -38.13
CA HIS A 341 -22.36 0.96 -38.18
C HIS A 341 -22.99 1.23 -36.79
N LEU A 342 -22.28 0.94 -35.70
CA LEU A 342 -22.81 1.03 -34.33
C LEU A 342 -22.78 2.47 -33.76
N LEU A 343 -21.94 3.36 -34.29
CA LEU A 343 -21.89 4.76 -33.87
C LEU A 343 -21.58 5.66 -35.07
N SER A 344 -22.38 6.71 -35.29
CA SER A 344 -21.97 7.78 -36.21
C SER A 344 -20.61 8.33 -35.74
N GLN A 345 -19.70 8.66 -36.67
CA GLN A 345 -18.33 9.10 -36.33
C GLN A 345 -18.28 10.19 -35.25
N GLY A 346 -19.32 11.04 -35.16
CA GLY A 346 -19.50 12.04 -34.10
C GLY A 346 -19.59 11.47 -32.68
N ARG A 347 -20.37 10.40 -32.44
CA ARG A 347 -20.55 9.79 -31.11
C ARG A 347 -19.32 9.02 -30.63
N ARG A 348 -18.61 8.36 -31.56
CA ARG A 348 -17.33 7.68 -31.24
C ARG A 348 -16.29 8.66 -30.69
N ILE A 349 -16.12 9.82 -31.35
CA ILE A 349 -15.17 10.85 -30.90
C ILE A 349 -15.58 11.41 -29.54
N GLU A 350 -16.88 11.60 -29.32
CA GLU A 350 -17.42 12.07 -28.04
C GLU A 350 -17.10 11.11 -26.88
N TYR A 351 -17.32 9.79 -27.08
CA TYR A 351 -16.99 8.79 -26.06
C TYR A 351 -15.48 8.63 -25.86
N LEU A 352 -14.65 8.71 -26.90
CA LEU A 352 -13.19 8.68 -26.70
C LEU A 352 -12.69 9.89 -25.91
N LYS A 353 -13.21 11.09 -26.20
CA LYS A 353 -12.88 12.30 -25.44
C LYS A 353 -13.29 12.16 -23.98
N ASN A 354 -14.50 11.66 -23.72
CA ASN A 354 -14.96 11.41 -22.36
C ASN A 354 -14.14 10.32 -21.66
N TYR A 355 -13.74 9.26 -22.37
CA TYR A 355 -12.89 8.21 -21.82
C TYR A 355 -11.57 8.80 -21.34
N ILE A 356 -10.85 9.51 -22.21
CA ILE A 356 -9.52 10.09 -21.90
C ILE A 356 -9.61 11.13 -20.77
N SER A 357 -10.68 11.93 -20.73
CA SER A 357 -10.78 13.08 -19.80
C SER A 357 -11.49 12.78 -18.49
N GLN A 358 -12.34 11.75 -18.42
CA GLN A 358 -13.20 11.48 -17.26
C GLN A 358 -13.10 10.04 -16.74
N VAL A 359 -12.68 9.08 -17.56
CA VAL A 359 -12.60 7.66 -17.16
C VAL A 359 -11.16 7.23 -16.92
N ALA A 360 -10.28 7.43 -17.89
CA ALA A 360 -8.88 7.02 -17.83
C ALA A 360 -8.12 7.61 -16.63
N PRO A 361 -8.31 8.88 -16.20
CA PRO A 361 -7.64 9.40 -15.01
C PRO A 361 -7.98 8.64 -13.72
N TRP A 362 -9.18 8.06 -13.64
CA TRP A 362 -9.57 7.20 -12.51
C TRP A 362 -8.95 5.81 -12.58
N LEU A 363 -8.81 5.27 -13.79
CA LEU A 363 -8.12 3.98 -14.02
C LEU A 363 -6.61 4.11 -13.80
N ASP A 364 -6.03 5.24 -14.20
CA ASP A 364 -4.62 5.57 -14.05
C ASP A 364 -4.27 6.09 -12.64
N MET A 365 -5.23 6.13 -11.72
CA MET A 365 -5.04 6.74 -10.38
C MET A 365 -3.88 6.11 -9.59
N PHE A 366 -3.53 4.87 -9.91
CA PHE A 366 -2.39 4.13 -9.33
C PHE A 366 -1.38 3.68 -10.38
N ASP A 367 -1.46 4.21 -11.60
CA ASP A 367 -0.57 3.87 -12.71
C ASP A 367 0.21 5.11 -13.16
N SER A 368 1.45 5.20 -12.70
CA SER A 368 2.38 6.27 -13.05
C SER A 368 2.73 6.30 -14.54
N SER A 369 2.54 5.20 -15.26
CA SER A 369 2.76 5.09 -16.71
C SER A 369 1.55 5.55 -17.54
N ARG A 370 0.41 5.83 -16.87
CA ARG A 370 -0.86 6.22 -17.47
C ARG A 370 -1.29 5.29 -18.61
N ALA A 371 -1.19 3.97 -18.41
CA ALA A 371 -1.46 2.99 -19.44
C ALA A 371 -2.89 3.12 -19.96
N PHE A 372 -3.90 3.42 -19.13
CA PHE A 372 -5.29 3.56 -19.57
C PHE A 372 -5.55 4.87 -20.32
N GLY A 373 -4.84 5.95 -19.99
CA GLY A 373 -4.96 7.24 -20.65
C GLY A 373 -4.12 7.38 -21.92
N MET A 374 -3.05 6.60 -22.05
CA MET A 374 -2.06 6.72 -23.14
C MET A 374 -1.93 5.45 -23.97
N GLN A 375 -1.68 4.29 -23.35
CA GLN A 375 -1.34 3.05 -24.07
C GLN A 375 -2.60 2.33 -24.59
N VAL A 376 -3.62 2.18 -23.76
CA VAL A 376 -4.89 1.52 -24.10
C VAL A 376 -5.59 2.21 -25.27
N PRO A 377 -5.69 3.56 -25.36
CA PRO A 377 -6.27 4.22 -26.52
C PRO A 377 -5.46 4.01 -27.81
N LEU A 378 -4.13 3.86 -27.72
CA LEU A 378 -3.27 3.55 -28.86
C LEU A 378 -3.50 2.10 -29.33
N LEU A 379 -3.55 1.15 -28.40
CA LEU A 379 -3.88 -0.26 -28.69
C LEU A 379 -5.30 -0.42 -29.24
N ALA A 380 -6.25 0.39 -28.76
CA ALA A 380 -7.62 0.41 -29.28
C ALA A 380 -7.71 0.91 -30.73
N GLN A 381 -6.67 1.56 -31.28
CA GLN A 381 -6.67 1.90 -32.72
C GLN A 381 -6.55 0.65 -33.60
N THR A 382 -5.89 -0.40 -33.10
CA THR A 382 -5.61 -1.63 -33.82
C THR A 382 -6.41 -2.83 -33.32
N SER A 383 -7.09 -2.71 -32.17
CA SER A 383 -7.98 -3.72 -31.60
C SER A 383 -9.44 -3.24 -31.56
N PRO A 384 -10.31 -3.71 -32.49
CA PRO A 384 -11.72 -3.36 -32.49
C PRO A 384 -12.46 -3.77 -31.21
N ALA A 385 -12.05 -4.89 -30.60
CA ALA A 385 -12.64 -5.38 -29.37
C ALA A 385 -12.34 -4.45 -28.18
N LEU A 386 -11.07 -4.05 -28.04
CA LEU A 386 -10.64 -3.10 -27.01
C LEU A 386 -11.26 -1.72 -27.22
N LEU A 387 -11.41 -1.29 -28.48
CA LEU A 387 -12.09 -0.07 -28.83
C LEU A 387 -13.56 -0.07 -28.38
N CYS A 388 -14.30 -1.13 -28.68
CA CYS A 388 -15.68 -1.28 -28.22
C CYS A 388 -15.77 -1.26 -26.69
N ALA A 389 -14.83 -1.90 -26.00
CA ALA A 389 -14.78 -1.94 -24.54
C ALA A 389 -14.58 -0.56 -23.90
N ILE A 390 -13.59 0.22 -24.34
CA ILE A 390 -13.35 1.57 -23.78
C ILE A 390 -14.48 2.55 -24.11
N LEU A 391 -15.11 2.40 -25.28
CA LEU A 391 -16.28 3.18 -25.67
C LEU A 391 -17.49 2.81 -24.80
N ALA A 392 -17.71 1.54 -24.51
CA ALA A 392 -18.79 1.06 -23.65
C ALA A 392 -18.68 1.62 -22.23
N ILE A 393 -17.47 1.64 -21.64
CA ILE A 393 -17.22 2.24 -20.32
C ILE A 393 -17.58 3.73 -20.35
N SER A 394 -17.11 4.43 -21.36
CA SER A 394 -17.32 5.87 -21.49
C SER A 394 -18.78 6.23 -21.69
N ALA A 395 -19.50 5.48 -22.54
CA ALA A 395 -20.94 5.63 -22.72
C ALA A 395 -21.68 5.40 -21.40
N ARG A 396 -21.31 4.36 -20.66
CA ARG A 396 -21.95 4.03 -19.38
C ARG A 396 -21.75 5.11 -18.31
N GLN A 397 -20.55 5.68 -18.26
CA GLN A 397 -20.24 6.78 -17.35
C GLN A 397 -21.09 8.02 -17.66
N LYS A 398 -21.28 8.36 -18.94
CA LYS A 398 -22.12 9.50 -19.35
C LYS A 398 -23.59 9.28 -19.04
N GLU A 399 -24.13 8.10 -19.37
CA GLU A 399 -25.51 7.73 -19.04
C GLU A 399 -25.82 7.92 -17.54
N ARG A 400 -24.87 7.53 -16.68
CA ARG A 400 -24.99 7.68 -15.22
C ARG A 400 -24.96 9.14 -14.76
N LYS A 401 -24.03 9.93 -15.31
CA LYS A 401 -23.90 11.36 -15.00
C LYS A 401 -25.12 12.16 -15.44
N GLU A 402 -25.68 11.84 -16.61
CA GLU A 402 -26.89 12.47 -17.11
C GLU A 402 -28.12 12.09 -16.28
N ALA A 403 -28.17 10.84 -15.78
CA ALA A 403 -29.21 10.39 -14.85
C ALA A 403 -29.12 11.06 -13.46
N SER A 404 -27.91 11.37 -12.96
CA SER A 404 -27.72 12.08 -11.68
C SER A 404 -28.04 13.58 -11.79
N ASP A 405 -27.84 14.19 -12.95
CA ASP A 405 -28.06 15.63 -13.19
C ASP A 405 -29.53 16.01 -13.46
N GLY A 406 -30.47 15.06 -13.33
CA GLY A 406 -31.92 15.31 -13.44
C GLY A 406 -32.39 15.73 -14.85
N LYS A 407 -31.56 15.59 -15.87
CA LYS A 407 -31.92 15.91 -17.26
C LYS A 407 -32.82 14.81 -17.82
N SER A 408 -33.97 15.19 -18.37
CA SER A 408 -34.82 14.28 -19.14
C SER A 408 -34.03 13.74 -20.34
N THR A 409 -33.88 12.42 -20.38
CA THR A 409 -33.16 11.65 -21.41
C THR A 409 -33.35 12.22 -22.82
N PRO A 410 -32.29 12.66 -23.52
CA PRO A 410 -32.31 12.67 -24.96
C PRO A 410 -32.13 11.21 -25.41
N GLN A 411 -33.21 10.59 -25.90
CA GLN A 411 -33.26 9.31 -26.62
C GLN A 411 -32.59 8.12 -25.90
N LYS A 412 -33.36 7.08 -25.51
CA LYS A 412 -32.87 5.76 -25.08
C LYS A 412 -31.65 5.30 -25.89
N SER A 413 -30.46 5.65 -25.45
CA SER A 413 -29.20 5.29 -26.05
C SER A 413 -28.74 4.09 -25.25
N PHE A 414 -28.95 2.91 -25.82
CA PHE A 414 -28.40 1.65 -25.29
C PHE A 414 -26.95 1.47 -25.76
N ASP A 415 -26.27 2.57 -26.14
CA ASP A 415 -24.95 2.55 -26.76
C ASP A 415 -23.96 1.80 -25.85
N SER A 416 -24.00 1.98 -24.52
CA SER A 416 -23.13 1.20 -23.62
C SER A 416 -23.37 -0.31 -23.68
N LEU A 417 -24.62 -0.74 -23.84
CA LEU A 417 -24.99 -2.16 -23.91
C LEU A 417 -24.64 -2.75 -25.28
N GLU A 418 -24.89 -2.02 -26.37
CA GLU A 418 -24.57 -2.45 -27.73
C GLU A 418 -23.06 -2.56 -27.93
N LEU A 419 -22.29 -1.55 -27.48
CA LEU A 419 -20.83 -1.58 -27.51
C LEU A 419 -20.25 -2.71 -26.66
N TYR A 420 -20.90 -3.02 -25.52
CA TYR A 420 -20.50 -4.12 -24.67
C TYR A 420 -20.72 -5.49 -25.32
N GLN A 421 -21.92 -5.71 -25.87
CA GLN A 421 -22.24 -6.96 -26.57
C GLN A 421 -21.29 -7.18 -27.76
N GLU A 422 -20.97 -6.12 -28.48
CA GLU A 422 -20.03 -6.19 -29.59
C GLU A 422 -18.59 -6.46 -29.13
N ALA A 423 -18.14 -5.90 -28.01
CA ALA A 423 -16.84 -6.21 -27.42
C ALA A 423 -16.71 -7.71 -27.09
N ILE A 424 -17.73 -8.30 -26.43
CA ILE A 424 -17.75 -9.73 -26.12
C ILE A 424 -17.73 -10.56 -27.40
N ARG A 425 -18.55 -10.19 -28.39
CA ARG A 425 -18.63 -10.91 -29.67
C ARG A 425 -17.27 -10.95 -30.38
N LEU A 426 -16.50 -9.87 -30.30
CA LEU A 426 -15.17 -9.77 -30.90
C LEU A 426 -14.06 -10.45 -30.07
N LEU A 427 -14.21 -10.52 -28.74
CA LEU A 427 -13.25 -11.19 -27.84
C LEU A 427 -13.42 -12.72 -27.83
N THR A 428 -14.65 -13.22 -27.94
CA THR A 428 -14.97 -14.65 -27.77
C THR A 428 -14.13 -15.57 -28.68
N PRO A 429 -13.96 -15.28 -29.98
CA PRO A 429 -13.14 -16.12 -30.87
C PRO A 429 -11.64 -16.03 -30.56
N LEU A 430 -11.16 -14.89 -30.07
CA LEU A 430 -9.75 -14.67 -29.72
C LEU A 430 -9.36 -15.47 -28.48
N LEU A 431 -10.27 -15.56 -27.50
CA LEU A 431 -10.09 -16.34 -26.28
C LEU A 431 -10.11 -17.85 -26.57
N GLN A 432 -10.99 -18.30 -27.46
CA GLN A 432 -11.07 -19.72 -27.88
C GLN A 432 -9.89 -20.15 -28.77
N ALA A 433 -9.32 -19.24 -29.57
CA ALA A 433 -8.13 -19.52 -30.38
C ALA A 433 -6.83 -19.56 -29.55
N HIS A 434 -6.79 -18.88 -28.41
CA HIS A 434 -5.63 -18.84 -27.51
C HIS A 434 -5.54 -20.03 -26.54
N ASP A 435 -6.56 -20.89 -26.47
CA ASP A 435 -6.61 -22.07 -25.59
C ASP A 435 -5.57 -23.15 -25.97
N GLN A 436 -4.95 -23.07 -27.16
CA GLN A 436 -3.82 -23.94 -27.55
C GLN A 436 -2.45 -23.28 -27.34
N ALA A 437 -2.39 -22.01 -26.94
CA ALA A 437 -1.16 -21.26 -26.74
C ALA A 437 -1.24 -20.40 -25.45
N LYS A 438 -1.05 -21.08 -24.32
CA LYS A 438 -0.56 -20.62 -23.00
C LYS A 438 -0.95 -19.20 -22.54
N ASP A 439 -1.73 -19.15 -21.45
CA ASP A 439 -1.37 -18.75 -20.07
C ASP A 439 -0.44 -17.56 -19.76
N ALA A 440 0.14 -16.87 -20.75
CA ALA A 440 1.14 -15.82 -20.50
C ALA A 440 0.57 -14.39 -20.52
N LEU A 441 -0.67 -14.18 -20.97
CA LEU A 441 -1.27 -12.84 -21.11
C LEU A 441 -2.33 -12.53 -20.04
N LEU A 442 -3.04 -13.53 -19.51
CA LEU A 442 -3.88 -13.34 -18.31
C LEU A 442 -3.05 -13.13 -17.03
N PHE A 443 -1.74 -13.33 -17.10
CA PHE A 443 -0.78 -13.21 -15.99
C PHE A 443 -0.48 -11.75 -15.60
N SER A 444 -0.83 -10.75 -16.44
CA SER A 444 -0.48 -9.35 -16.18
C SER A 444 -1.53 -8.57 -15.37
N MET A 445 -2.72 -9.12 -15.11
CA MET A 445 -3.85 -8.34 -14.59
C MET A 445 -4.56 -8.97 -13.39
N HIS A 446 -3.83 -9.63 -12.49
CA HIS A 446 -4.39 -10.00 -11.18
C HIS A 446 -3.51 -9.45 -10.06
N SER A 447 -3.81 -8.21 -9.66
CA SER A 447 -3.38 -7.67 -8.37
C SER A 447 -4.62 -7.33 -7.54
N LYS A 448 -4.49 -7.40 -6.22
CA LYS A 448 -5.53 -7.00 -5.24
C LYS A 448 -6.06 -5.56 -5.43
N SER A 449 -5.42 -4.74 -6.29
CA SER A 449 -5.95 -3.42 -6.68
C SER A 449 -7.17 -3.51 -7.59
N MET A 450 -7.33 -4.59 -8.38
CA MET A 450 -8.45 -4.75 -9.31
C MET A 450 -9.78 -4.97 -8.61
N ASP A 451 -9.80 -5.54 -7.41
CA ASP A 451 -11.02 -5.66 -6.60
C ASP A 451 -11.46 -4.30 -6.03
N SER A 452 -10.50 -3.47 -5.61
CA SER A 452 -10.77 -2.10 -5.16
C SER A 452 -11.19 -1.20 -6.31
N VAL A 453 -10.55 -1.32 -7.48
CA VAL A 453 -10.95 -0.65 -8.73
C VAL A 453 -12.33 -1.13 -9.15
N ALA A 454 -12.64 -2.43 -9.07
CA ALA A 454 -13.93 -2.97 -9.45
C ALA A 454 -15.06 -2.56 -8.52
N ASP A 455 -14.80 -2.42 -7.21
CA ASP A 455 -15.77 -1.90 -6.26
C ASP A 455 -15.97 -0.38 -6.43
N CYS A 456 -14.90 0.39 -6.70
CA CYS A 456 -15.01 1.80 -7.05
C CYS A 456 -15.78 2.00 -8.37
N PHE A 457 -15.59 1.12 -9.36
CA PHE A 457 -16.31 1.16 -10.63
C PHE A 457 -17.77 0.72 -10.50
N LYS A 458 -18.06 -0.23 -9.62
CA LYS A 458 -19.43 -0.60 -9.28
C LYS A 458 -20.16 0.57 -8.60
N LEU A 459 -19.48 1.30 -7.72
CA LEU A 459 -20.02 2.45 -7.00
C LEU A 459 -20.17 3.69 -7.90
N SER A 460 -19.17 4.00 -8.72
CA SER A 460 -19.12 5.22 -9.55
C SER A 460 -19.77 5.05 -10.93
N PHE A 461 -19.76 3.84 -11.50
CA PHE A 461 -20.18 3.58 -12.88
C PHE A 461 -21.19 2.43 -13.03
N GLY A 462 -21.47 1.67 -11.96
CA GLY A 462 -22.49 0.62 -11.94
C GLY A 462 -22.16 -0.60 -12.80
N VAL A 463 -20.87 -0.91 -12.95
CA VAL A 463 -20.32 -2.01 -13.75
C VAL A 463 -19.96 -3.18 -12.83
N THR A 464 -20.25 -4.42 -13.25
CA THR A 464 -20.01 -5.63 -12.42
C THR A 464 -18.56 -6.09 -12.49
N ARG A 465 -18.06 -6.74 -11.43
CA ARG A 465 -16.67 -7.24 -11.36
C ARG A 465 -16.26 -8.08 -12.58
N GLY A 466 -17.08 -9.04 -13.00
CA GLY A 466 -16.80 -9.88 -14.17
C GLY A 466 -16.71 -9.13 -15.52
N TRP A 467 -17.17 -7.89 -15.56
CA TRP A 467 -17.12 -7.02 -16.74
C TRP A 467 -15.79 -6.29 -16.85
N ILE A 468 -15.19 -5.94 -15.70
CA ILE A 468 -13.89 -5.26 -15.59
C ILE A 468 -12.77 -6.25 -15.92
N TYR A 469 -12.89 -7.48 -15.43
CA TYR A 469 -11.99 -8.59 -15.76
C TYR A 469 -12.07 -9.09 -17.22
N ALA A 470 -13.07 -8.66 -17.99
CA ALA A 470 -13.20 -9.02 -19.41
C ALA A 470 -12.68 -7.93 -20.36
N VAL A 471 -12.47 -6.71 -19.85
CA VAL A 471 -11.98 -5.55 -20.60
C VAL A 471 -10.50 -5.30 -20.34
N LEU A 472 -10.09 -5.53 -19.09
CA LEU A 472 -8.71 -5.74 -18.67
C LEU A 472 -8.29 -7.13 -19.16
#